data_AF-A0A517SMB4-F1
#
_entry.id   AF-A0A517SMB4-F1
#
_cell.length_a   1.000
_cell.length_b   1.000
_cell.length_c   1.000
_cell.angle_alpha   90.00
_cell.angle_beta   90.00
_cell.angle_gamma   90.00
#
_symmetry.space_group_name_H-M   'P 1'
#
loop_
_entity.id
_entity.type
_entity.pdbx_description
1 polymer ?
#
loop_
_entity_poly.entity_id
_entity_poly.type
_entity_poly.pdbx_seq_one_letter_code
_entity_poly.pdbx_strand_id
1 'polypeptide(L)'
;MPTVGKWRQRFVDHRLEGLLDEPRPGAPRKITDEDVERVVVQTLESKLEAATHWSTRSMAEASGLSQMAVSRIWRAFGLQPDRDLQALC
;
A
#
# COMPACT_ATOMS: atom_id res chain seq x y z
N MET A 1 -21.58 3.88 -26.50
CA MET A 1 -22.91 3.51 -25.94
C MET A 1 -23.12 4.27 -24.64
N PRO A 2 -24.25 4.99 -24.46
CA PRO A 2 -24.59 5.63 -23.18
C PRO A 2 -24.81 4.56 -22.09
N THR A 3 -24.54 4.92 -20.83
CA THR A 3 -24.52 4.00 -19.66
C THR A 3 -25.79 3.15 -19.55
N VAL A 4 -26.96 3.72 -19.80
CA VAL A 4 -28.26 3.01 -19.73
C VAL A 4 -28.36 1.86 -20.74
N GLY A 5 -27.75 1.98 -21.93
CA GLY A 5 -27.79 0.93 -22.95
C GLY A 5 -27.05 -0.34 -22.51
N LYS A 6 -25.91 -0.17 -21.81
CA LYS A 6 -25.12 -1.30 -21.27
C LYS A 6 -25.89 -2.07 -20.19
N TRP A 7 -26.63 -1.36 -19.34
CA TRP A 7 -27.46 -1.97 -18.29
C TRP A 7 -28.63 -2.75 -18.87
N ARG A 8 -29.30 -2.19 -19.88
CA ARG A 8 -30.38 -2.89 -20.59
C ARG A 8 -29.89 -4.16 -21.27
N GLN A 9 -28.74 -4.11 -21.94
CA GLN A 9 -28.15 -5.29 -22.58
C GLN A 9 -27.83 -6.38 -21.54
N ARG A 10 -27.15 -6.01 -20.44
CA ARG A 10 -26.85 -6.93 -19.33
C ARG A 10 -28.12 -7.58 -18.75
N PHE A 11 -29.21 -6.83 -18.61
CA PHE A 11 -30.49 -7.38 -18.15
C PHE A 11 -31.14 -8.34 -19.15
N VAL A 12 -31.05 -8.05 -20.45
CA VAL A 12 -31.59 -8.95 -21.48
C VAL A 12 -30.84 -10.30 -21.44
N ASP A 13 -29.52 -10.26 -21.29
CA ASP A 13 -28.67 -11.46 -21.37
C ASP A 13 -28.65 -12.27 -20.06
N HIS A 14 -28.65 -11.57 -18.91
CA HIS A 14 -28.38 -12.17 -17.60
C HIS A 14 -29.40 -11.80 -16.52
N ARG A 15 -30.53 -11.17 -16.89
CA ARG A 15 -31.62 -10.80 -15.98
C ARG A 15 -31.12 -10.04 -14.75
N LEU A 16 -31.57 -10.43 -13.56
CA LEU A 16 -31.25 -9.73 -12.31
C LEU A 16 -29.79 -9.96 -11.92
N GLU A 17 -29.24 -11.12 -12.24
CA GLU A 17 -27.84 -11.49 -12.00
C GLU A 17 -26.88 -10.57 -12.78
N GLY A 18 -27.28 -10.14 -13.98
CA GLY A 18 -26.53 -9.19 -14.81
C GLY A 18 -26.45 -7.76 -14.28
N LEU A 19 -27.22 -7.44 -13.24
CA LEU A 19 -27.24 -6.12 -12.60
C LEU A 19 -26.41 -6.07 -11.32
N LEU A 20 -25.88 -7.21 -10.87
CA LEU A 20 -24.99 -7.25 -9.72
C LEU A 20 -23.65 -6.61 -10.07
N ASP A 21 -23.03 -5.97 -9.08
CA ASP A 21 -21.66 -5.50 -9.23
C ASP A 21 -20.73 -6.70 -9.36
N GLU A 22 -20.03 -6.77 -10.49
CA GLU A 22 -18.94 -7.71 -10.68
C GLU A 22 -17.82 -7.38 -9.68
N PRO A 23 -17.10 -8.38 -9.15
CA PRO A 23 -15.93 -8.14 -8.32
C PRO A 23 -14.98 -7.20 -9.06
N ARG A 24 -14.87 -5.96 -8.59
CA ARG A 24 -14.02 -4.97 -9.24
C ARG A 24 -12.58 -5.37 -8.95
N PRO A 25 -11.79 -5.80 -9.97
CA PRO A 25 -10.39 -6.07 -9.74
C PRO A 25 -9.77 -4.78 -9.21
N GLY A 26 -9.21 -4.83 -8.01
CA GLY A 26 -8.47 -3.71 -7.46
C GLY A 26 -7.31 -3.33 -8.38
N ALA A 27 -6.73 -2.14 -8.16
CA ALA A 27 -5.50 -1.80 -8.86
C ALA A 27 -4.43 -2.89 -8.58
N PRO A 28 -3.70 -3.37 -9.60
CA PRO A 28 -2.63 -4.34 -9.41
C PRO A 28 -1.65 -3.85 -8.34
N ARG A 29 -1.23 -4.76 -7.45
CA ARG A 29 -0.24 -4.46 -6.41
C ARG A 29 1.08 -4.08 -7.09
N LYS A 30 1.59 -2.89 -6.77
CA LYS A 30 2.85 -2.36 -7.32
C LYS A 30 4.07 -2.62 -6.45
N ILE A 31 3.88 -2.72 -5.14
CA ILE A 31 4.95 -2.94 -4.16
C ILE A 31 5.10 -4.44 -3.98
N THR A 32 6.27 -4.99 -4.32
CA THR A 32 6.52 -6.44 -4.23
C THR A 32 6.74 -6.87 -2.78
N ASP A 33 6.83 -8.17 -2.52
CA ASP A 33 7.22 -8.65 -1.20
C ASP A 33 8.71 -8.39 -0.92
N GLU A 34 9.56 -8.37 -1.96
CA GLU A 34 10.98 -7.97 -1.87
C GLU A 34 11.14 -6.50 -1.42
N ASP A 35 10.29 -5.61 -1.92
CA ASP A 35 10.25 -4.21 -1.47
C ASP A 35 9.89 -4.10 0.02
N VAL A 36 8.98 -4.95 0.48
CA VAL A 36 8.55 -4.99 1.89
C VAL A 36 9.68 -5.53 2.76
N GLU A 37 10.29 -6.64 2.35
CA GLU A 37 11.42 -7.27 3.04
C GLU A 37 12.59 -6.29 3.20
N ARG A 38 12.97 -5.60 2.11
CA ARG A 38 14.03 -4.59 2.13
C ARG A 38 13.79 -3.52 3.20
N VAL A 39 12.58 -2.98 3.29
CA VAL A 39 12.22 -1.98 4.32
C VAL A 39 12.28 -2.58 5.73
N VAL A 40 11.77 -3.79 5.92
CA VAL A 40 11.75 -4.46 7.24
C VAL A 40 13.17 -4.73 7.73
N VAL A 41 14.00 -5.35 6.89
CA VAL A 41 15.40 -5.69 7.20
C VAL A 41 16.18 -4.42 7.51
N GLN A 42 16.14 -3.41 6.63
CA GLN A 42 16.86 -2.16 6.83
C GLN A 42 16.42 -1.42 8.10
N THR A 43 15.12 -1.46 8.44
CA THR A 43 14.62 -0.86 9.68
C THR A 43 15.18 -1.56 10.92
N LEU A 44 15.25 -2.90 10.89
CA LEU A 44 15.67 -3.72 12.05
C LEU A 44 17.19 -3.74 12.22
N GLU A 45 17.95 -3.82 11.13
CA GLU A 45 19.41 -3.86 11.16
C GLU A 45 20.01 -2.52 11.57
N SER A 46 19.53 -1.39 11.03
CA SER A 46 20.04 -0.06 11.40
C SER A 46 19.78 0.28 12.87
N LYS A 47 18.72 -0.27 13.47
CA LYS A 47 18.45 -0.11 14.90
C LYS A 47 19.51 -0.79 15.76
N LEU A 48 20.07 -1.91 15.30
CA LEU A 48 21.12 -2.64 16.02
C LEU A 48 22.47 -1.92 15.97
N GLU A 49 22.76 -1.17 14.89
CA GLU A 49 24.02 -0.46 14.69
C GLU A 49 24.08 0.96 15.29
N ALA A 50 23.05 1.38 16.02
CA ALA A 50 23.04 2.58 16.87
C ALA A 50 23.28 3.96 16.18
N ALA A 51 23.08 4.10 14.86
CA ALA A 51 23.49 5.34 14.17
C ALA A 51 22.48 5.96 13.19
N THR A 52 21.24 5.48 13.03
CA THR A 52 20.29 6.11 12.09
C THR A 52 18.87 6.14 12.63
N HIS A 53 18.42 7.33 13.04
CA HIS A 53 16.99 7.59 13.24
C HIS A 53 16.29 7.58 11.88
N TRP A 54 15.51 6.54 11.61
CA TRP A 54 14.72 6.46 10.38
C TRP A 54 13.46 7.32 10.49
N SER A 55 13.42 8.40 9.72
CA SER A 55 12.15 9.02 9.36
C SER A 55 11.50 8.23 8.22
N THR A 56 10.18 8.33 8.08
CA THR A 56 9.48 7.75 6.92
C THR A 56 10.04 8.26 5.58
N ARG A 57 10.60 9.47 5.55
CA ARG A 57 11.18 10.09 4.35
C ARG A 57 12.57 9.54 4.05
N SER A 58 13.45 9.44 5.05
CA SER A 58 14.80 8.89 4.84
C SER A 58 14.76 7.41 4.48
N MET A 59 13.83 6.64 5.05
CA MET A 59 13.62 5.24 4.65
C MET A 59 13.05 5.12 3.23
N ALA A 60 12.17 6.05 2.81
CA ALA A 60 11.65 6.09 1.45
C ALA A 60 12.76 6.35 0.42
N GLU A 61 13.64 7.30 0.70
CA GLU A 61 14.83 7.59 -0.13
C GLU A 61 15.77 6.38 -0.20
N ALA A 62 16.05 5.72 0.92
CA ALA A 62 16.93 4.55 0.97
C ALA A 62 16.35 3.31 0.26
N SER A 63 15.03 3.09 0.36
CA SER A 63 14.36 1.91 -0.21
C SER A 63 13.83 2.11 -1.63
N GLY A 64 13.86 3.34 -2.15
CA GLY A 64 13.30 3.70 -3.47
C GLY A 64 11.76 3.71 -3.51
N LEU A 65 11.11 3.72 -2.35
CA LEU A 65 9.64 3.67 -2.24
C LEU A 65 9.07 5.04 -1.91
N SER A 66 7.76 5.20 -2.04
CA SER A 66 7.09 6.42 -1.56
C SER A 66 7.02 6.44 -0.02
N GLN A 67 7.02 7.63 0.57
CA GLN A 67 6.83 7.82 2.02
C GLN A 67 5.56 7.12 2.54
N MET A 68 4.46 7.17 1.77
CA MET A 68 3.22 6.49 2.14
C MET A 68 3.35 4.96 2.12
N ALA A 69 4.12 4.40 1.18
CA ALA A 69 4.38 2.96 1.13
C ALA A 69 5.12 2.51 2.38
N VAL A 70 6.22 3.18 2.73
CA VAL A 70 6.99 2.91 3.95
C VAL A 70 6.12 3.03 5.20
N SER A 71 5.32 4.09 5.30
CA SER A 71 4.43 4.31 6.44
C SER A 71 3.35 3.22 6.59
N ARG A 72 2.86 2.66 5.47
CA ARG A 72 1.92 1.53 5.50
C ARG A 72 2.62 0.23 5.88
N ILE A 73 3.82 -0.01 5.36
CA ILE A 73 4.63 -1.18 5.70
C ILE A 73 4.90 -1.19 7.21
N TRP A 74 5.43 -0.11 7.77
CA TRP A 74 5.69 -0.05 9.22
C TRP A 74 4.43 -0.29 10.07
N ARG A 75 3.28 0.29 9.71
CA ARG A 75 2.02 0.03 10.43
C ARG A 75 1.57 -1.42 10.32
N ALA A 76 1.70 -2.03 9.15
CA ALA A 76 1.29 -3.42 8.92
C ALA A 76 2.13 -4.42 9.73
N PHE A 77 3.41 -4.11 9.95
CA PHE A 77 4.35 -4.96 10.71
C PHE A 77 4.57 -4.50 12.16
N GLY A 78 3.86 -3.45 12.62
CA GLY A 78 4.02 -2.91 13.98
C GLY A 78 5.41 -2.32 14.25
N LEU A 79 6.16 -1.93 13.22
CA LEU A 79 7.50 -1.36 13.36
C LEU A 79 7.42 0.10 13.80
N GLN A 80 8.18 0.44 14.83
CA GLN A 80 8.43 1.81 15.26
C GLN A 80 9.93 2.09 15.11
N PRO A 81 10.34 2.93 14.14
CA PRO A 81 11.74 3.16 13.80
C PRO A 81 12.52 3.77 14.96
N ASP A 82 11.89 4.61 15.79
CA ASP A 82 12.21 4.95 17.18
C ASP A 82 11.14 5.95 17.68
N ARG A 83 10.65 5.80 18.92
CA ARG A 83 9.65 6.73 19.52
C ARG A 83 10.34 8.04 19.88
N ASP A 84 10.58 8.94 18.92
CA ASP A 84 10.86 10.35 19.29
C ASP A 84 10.52 11.42 18.25
N LEU A 85 10.08 11.07 17.03
CA LEU A 85 9.71 12.09 16.03
C LEU A 85 8.34 11.83 15.40
N GLN A 86 7.29 11.98 16.20
CA GLN A 86 5.93 12.20 15.70
C GLN A 86 5.03 13.00 16.66
N ALA A 87 5.59 14.00 17.33
CA ALA A 87 4.83 15.20 17.69
C ALA A 87 5.29 16.33 16.77
N LEU A 88 4.35 16.97 16.07
CA LEU A 88 4.52 18.10 15.12
C LEU A 88 4.84 17.72 13.65
N CYS A 89 3.78 17.39 12.91
CA CYS A 89 3.34 18.20 11.77
C CYS A 89 1.90 17.84 11.38
#